data_AF-A0AAE3JUA2-F1
#
_entry.id   AF-A0AAE3JUA2-F1
#
_cell.length_a   1.000
_cell.length_b   1.000
_cell.length_c   1.000
_cell.angle_alpha   90.00
_cell.angle_beta   90.00
_cell.angle_gamma   90.00
#
_symmetry.space_group_name_H-M   'P 1'
#
loop_
_entity.id
_entity.type
_entity.pdbx_description
1 polymer ?
#
loop_
_entity_poly.entity_id
_entity_poly.type
_entity_poly.pdbx_seq_one_letter_code
_entity_poly.pdbx_strand_id
1 'polypeptide(L)'
;MWCWRTIRCRRSRRIRRTEARIYQYLCLWGIDAGLGWETAATDAELARRFPAVEPGEYTRVCHLIEKHIYGEILLSPYEERTLNHFLEKLMEPVPGCSWKMRLKLRYACLRRVNTKKKKRKHSAFQQK
;
A
#
# COMPACT_ATOMS: atom_id res chain seq x y z
N MET A 1 -2.20 -24.26 23.09
CA MET A 1 -1.27 -23.91 21.98
C MET A 1 -1.92 -23.62 20.61
N TRP A 2 -3.25 -23.52 20.49
CA TRP A 2 -3.94 -23.26 19.19
C TRP A 2 -4.20 -21.76 18.89
N CYS A 3 -3.91 -20.86 19.84
CA CYS A 3 -4.21 -19.43 19.73
C CYS A 3 -3.21 -18.66 18.85
N TRP A 4 -1.92 -19.03 18.86
CA TRP A 4 -0.90 -18.30 18.11
C TRP A 4 -1.00 -18.48 16.59
N ARG A 5 -1.35 -19.68 16.13
CA ARG A 5 -1.49 -19.98 14.69
C ARG A 5 -2.69 -19.27 14.06
N THR A 6 -3.81 -19.18 14.81
CA THR A 6 -5.02 -18.46 14.39
C THR A 6 -4.83 -16.94 14.42
N ILE A 7 -4.16 -16.41 15.44
CA ILE A 7 -3.81 -14.98 15.52
C ILE A 7 -2.86 -14.57 14.38
N ARG A 8 -1.84 -15.38 14.08
CA ARG A 8 -0.91 -15.15 12.96
C ARG A 8 -1.67 -15.07 11.64
N CYS A 9 -2.56 -16.03 11.37
CA CYS A 9 -3.34 -16.06 10.14
C CYS A 9 -4.28 -14.84 10.00
N ARG A 10 -4.87 -14.35 11.11
CA ARG A 10 -5.71 -13.13 11.09
C ARG A 10 -4.88 -11.87 10.80
N ARG A 11 -3.71 -11.71 11.42
CA ARG A 11 -2.83 -10.54 11.22
C ARG A 11 -2.25 -10.50 9.81
N SER A 12 -1.75 -11.62 9.27
CA SER A 12 -1.31 -11.70 7.87
C SER A 12 -2.43 -11.36 6.87
N ARG A 13 -3.67 -11.77 7.15
CA ARG A 13 -4.82 -11.37 6.31
C ARG A 13 -5.11 -9.88 6.38
N ARG A 14 -4.91 -9.23 7.54
CA ARG A 14 -5.07 -7.77 7.68
C ARG A 14 -4.03 -7.04 6.85
N ILE A 15 -2.76 -7.42 6.93
CA ILE A 15 -1.67 -6.79 6.17
C ILE A 15 -1.92 -6.92 4.67
N ARG A 16 -2.27 -8.11 4.18
CA ARG A 16 -2.62 -8.30 2.76
C ARG A 16 -3.83 -7.48 2.31
N ARG A 17 -4.81 -7.25 3.19
CA ARG A 17 -5.96 -6.38 2.90
C ARG A 17 -5.55 -4.91 2.84
N THR A 18 -4.73 -4.46 3.78
CA THR A 18 -4.20 -3.09 3.81
C THR A 18 -3.33 -2.81 2.59
N GLU A 19 -2.43 -3.74 2.24
CA GLU A 19 -1.63 -3.70 1.01
C GLU A 19 -2.52 -3.59 -0.24
N ALA A 20 -3.52 -4.46 -0.39
CA ALA A 20 -4.41 -4.43 -1.54
C ALA A 20 -5.19 -3.10 -1.64
N ARG A 21 -5.55 -2.50 -0.50
CA ARG A 21 -6.19 -1.18 -0.46
C ARG A 21 -5.21 -0.09 -0.88
N ILE A 22 -3.98 -0.10 -0.39
CA ILE A 22 -2.95 0.88 -0.77
C ILE A 22 -2.77 0.87 -2.30
N TYR A 23 -2.56 -0.29 -2.91
CA TYR A 23 -2.44 -0.40 -4.37
C TYR A 23 -3.70 0.01 -5.13
N GLN A 24 -4.88 -0.30 -4.59
CA GLN A 24 -6.14 0.14 -5.17
C GLN A 24 -6.24 1.67 -5.19
N TYR A 25 -5.89 2.33 -4.09
CA TYR A 25 -5.91 3.79 -4.01
C TYR A 25 -4.88 4.40 -4.96
N LEU A 26 -3.63 3.92 -4.96
CA LEU A 26 -2.59 4.38 -5.89
C LEU A 26 -3.06 4.25 -7.35
N CYS A 27 -3.69 3.14 -7.70
CA CYS A 27 -4.26 2.93 -9.03
C CYS A 27 -5.43 3.90 -9.34
N LEU A 28 -6.27 4.26 -8.36
CA LEU A 28 -7.33 5.27 -8.54
C LEU A 28 -6.76 6.66 -8.80
N TRP A 29 -5.61 6.97 -8.19
CA TRP A 29 -4.85 8.20 -8.41
C TRP A 29 -4.01 8.17 -9.72
N GLY A 30 -4.06 7.08 -10.47
CA GLY A 30 -3.34 6.91 -11.74
C GLY A 30 -1.83 6.66 -11.56
N ILE A 31 -1.40 6.26 -10.37
CA ILE A 31 -0.01 5.92 -10.06
C ILE A 31 0.14 4.40 -10.21
N ASP A 32 0.99 3.96 -11.13
CA ASP A 32 1.29 2.55 -11.33
C ASP A 32 2.36 2.10 -10.34
N ALA A 33 1.94 1.78 -9.13
CA ALA A 33 2.82 1.36 -8.04
C ALA A 33 2.97 -0.17 -7.97
N GLY A 34 4.19 -0.64 -7.76
CA GLY A 34 4.50 -2.06 -7.52
C GLY A 34 5.63 -2.24 -6.52
N LEU A 35 5.61 -3.34 -5.76
CA LEU A 35 6.72 -3.68 -4.85
C LEU A 35 8.02 -3.83 -5.62
N GLY A 36 9.07 -3.15 -5.18
CA GLY A 36 10.41 -3.19 -5.79
C GLY A 36 10.54 -2.51 -7.16
N TRP A 37 9.53 -1.77 -7.64
CA TRP A 37 9.62 -0.99 -8.89
C TRP A 37 9.54 0.50 -8.60
N GLU A 38 10.62 1.24 -8.90
CA GLU A 38 10.65 2.71 -8.91
C GLU A 38 10.10 3.36 -7.62
N THR A 39 10.39 2.75 -6.46
CA THR A 39 9.83 3.18 -5.16
C THR A 39 10.18 4.63 -4.83
N ALA A 40 11.41 5.06 -5.12
CA ALA A 40 11.86 6.42 -4.87
C ALA A 40 11.17 7.45 -5.79
N ALA A 41 10.95 7.11 -7.07
CA ALA A 41 10.26 7.99 -8.01
C ALA A 41 8.77 8.11 -7.66
N THR A 42 8.14 7.00 -7.27
CA THR A 42 6.76 6.96 -6.80
C THR A 42 6.59 7.77 -5.52
N ASP A 43 7.53 7.66 -4.59
CA ASP A 43 7.54 8.39 -3.32
C ASP A 43 7.65 9.91 -3.56
N ALA A 44 8.54 10.36 -4.45
CA ALA A 44 8.66 11.76 -4.81
C ALA A 44 7.38 12.31 -5.47
N GLU A 45 6.74 11.55 -6.35
CA GLU A 45 5.47 11.95 -6.97
C GLU A 45 4.32 11.98 -5.95
N LEU A 46 4.34 11.10 -4.95
CA LEU A 46 3.38 11.12 -3.85
C LEU A 46 3.58 12.36 -2.98
N ALA A 47 4.80 12.68 -2.57
CA ALA A 47 5.09 13.87 -1.78
C ALA A 47 4.71 15.16 -2.53
N ARG A 48 4.83 15.19 -3.86
CA ARG A 48 4.40 16.31 -4.70
C ARG A 48 2.89 16.50 -4.74
N ARG A 49 2.13 15.41 -4.78
CA ARG A 49 0.65 15.43 -4.92
C ARG A 49 -0.08 15.54 -3.59
N PHE A 50 0.48 14.95 -2.54
CA PHE A 50 -0.14 14.85 -1.22
C PHE A 50 0.71 15.62 -0.21
N PRO A 51 0.29 16.82 0.21
CA PRO A 51 1.04 17.60 1.19
C PRO A 51 1.09 16.94 2.59
N ALA A 52 0.22 15.95 2.85
CA ALA A 52 0.21 15.19 4.08
C ALA A 52 1.22 14.02 4.10
N VAL A 53 1.78 13.64 2.94
CA VAL A 53 2.73 12.53 2.81
C VAL A 53 4.15 13.09 2.85
N GLU A 54 4.91 12.67 3.84
CA GLU A 54 6.32 13.06 3.96
C GLU A 54 7.17 12.23 2.97
N PRO A 55 8.22 12.83 2.40
CA PRO A 55 9.15 12.10 1.54
C PRO A 55 9.81 10.95 2.31
N GLY A 56 9.81 9.76 1.73
CA GLY A 56 10.31 8.52 2.31
C GLY A 56 9.27 7.68 3.05
N GLU A 57 8.05 8.19 3.30
CA GLU A 57 6.99 7.41 3.94
C GLU A 57 6.57 6.21 3.10
N TYR A 58 6.43 6.38 1.78
CA TYR A 58 6.04 5.29 0.90
C TYR A 58 7.15 4.24 0.81
N THR A 59 8.41 4.69 0.75
CA THR A 59 9.58 3.79 0.79
C THR A 59 9.59 2.93 2.06
N ARG A 60 9.28 3.53 3.23
CA ARG A 60 9.17 2.80 4.50
C ARG A 60 8.03 1.79 4.48
N VAL A 61 6.87 2.16 3.94
CA VAL A 61 5.72 1.27 3.77
C VAL A 61 6.05 0.08 2.87
N CYS A 62 6.76 0.30 1.76
CA CYS A 62 7.25 -0.76 0.89
C CYS A 62 8.16 -1.74 1.64
N HIS A 63 9.16 -1.24 2.38
CA HIS A 63 10.04 -2.10 3.17
C HIS A 63 9.29 -2.94 4.22
N LEU A 64 8.25 -2.39 4.86
CA LEU A 64 7.41 -3.13 5.81
C LEU A 64 6.61 -4.25 5.13
N ILE A 65 6.06 -3.98 3.95
CA ILE A 65 5.32 -4.98 3.17
C ILE A 65 6.28 -6.07 2.67
N GLU A 66 7.47 -5.69 2.18
CA GLU A 66 8.51 -6.61 1.75
C GLU A 66 9.01 -7.51 2.89
N LYS A 67 9.26 -6.94 4.07
CA LYS A 67 9.58 -7.70 5.29
C LYS A 67 8.51 -8.74 5.63
N HIS A 68 7.24 -8.41 5.40
CA HIS A 68 6.14 -9.35 5.66
C HIS A 68 6.01 -10.44 4.60
N ILE A 69 6.16 -10.09 3.32
CA ILE A 69 6.00 -11.03 2.20
C ILE A 69 7.20 -11.94 2.06
N TYR A 70 8.41 -11.39 2.13
CA TYR A 70 9.66 -12.13 1.92
C TYR A 70 10.24 -12.70 3.22
N GLY A 71 10.10 -11.99 4.34
CA GLY A 71 10.59 -12.48 5.63
C GLY A 71 9.63 -13.43 6.35
N GLU A 72 8.36 -13.51 5.91
CA GLU A 72 7.25 -14.15 6.66
C GLU A 72 7.14 -13.68 8.13
N ILE A 73 7.75 -12.52 8.44
CA ILE A 73 7.81 -11.98 9.79
C ILE A 73 6.48 -11.30 10.07
N LEU A 74 5.98 -11.52 11.28
CA LEU A 74 4.81 -10.83 11.76
C LEU A 74 5.20 -9.39 12.11
N LEU A 75 4.59 -8.43 11.40
CA LEU A 75 4.74 -7.01 11.72
C LEU A 75 4.28 -6.73 13.15
N SER A 76 5.04 -5.89 13.84
CA SER A 76 4.67 -5.41 15.16
C SER A 76 3.47 -4.46 15.09
N PRO A 77 2.65 -4.32 16.15
CA PRO A 77 1.51 -3.40 16.15
C PRO A 77 1.87 -1.95 15.79
N TYR A 78 3.10 -1.51 16.07
CA TYR A 78 3.57 -0.17 15.66
C TYR A 78 3.73 -0.07 14.13
N GLU A 79 4.26 -1.11 13.49
CA GLU A 79 4.45 -1.16 12.03
C GLU A 79 3.08 -1.24 11.33
N GLU A 80 2.14 -2.02 11.88
CA GLU A 80 0.76 -2.07 11.38
C GLU A 80 0.07 -0.69 11.47
N ARG A 81 0.33 0.08 12.53
CA ARG A 81 -0.20 1.45 12.67
C ARG A 81 0.37 2.39 11.62
N THR A 82 1.66 2.31 11.32
CA THR A 82 2.28 3.11 10.24
C THR A 82 1.62 2.84 8.88
N LEU A 83 1.35 1.56 8.57
CA LEU A 83 0.63 1.19 7.33
C LEU A 83 -0.79 1.78 7.27
N ASN A 84 -1.52 1.74 8.39
CA ASN A 84 -2.86 2.28 8.46
C ASN A 84 -2.87 3.81 8.38
N HIS A 85 -1.92 4.48 9.04
CA HIS A 85 -1.81 5.94 9.00
C HIS A 85 -1.48 6.43 7.58
N PHE A 86 -0.59 5.74 6.88
CA PHE A 86 -0.32 6.03 5.47
C PHE A 86 -1.57 5.82 4.59
N LEU A 87 -2.35 4.76 4.85
CA LEU A 87 -3.61 4.53 4.14
C LEU A 87 -4.63 5.65 4.41
N GLU A 88 -4.73 6.16 5.63
CA GLU A 88 -5.60 7.29 5.99
C GLU A 88 -5.21 8.54 5.20
N LYS A 89 -3.92 8.87 5.15
CA LYS A 89 -3.40 9.99 4.34
C LYS A 89 -3.78 9.87 2.86
N LEU A 90 -3.78 8.66 2.29
CA LEU A 90 -4.20 8.42 0.89
C LEU A 90 -5.71 8.49 0.67
N MET A 91 -6.51 8.31 1.72
CA MET A 91 -7.98 8.40 1.67
C MET A 91 -8.47 9.82 1.82
N GLU A 92 -7.66 10.72 2.37
CA GLU A 92 -8.01 12.11 2.52
C GLU A 92 -8.17 12.79 1.15
N PRO A 93 -9.30 13.46 0.90
CA PRO A 93 -9.51 14.16 -0.35
C PRO A 93 -8.56 15.35 -0.43
N VAL A 94 -7.63 15.31 -1.39
CA VAL A 94 -6.70 16.42 -1.64
C VAL A 94 -7.50 17.66 -2.07
N PRO A 95 -7.18 18.86 -1.54
CA PRO A 95 -7.84 20.11 -1.95
C PRO A 95 -7.66 20.32 -3.47
N GLY A 96 -8.77 20.58 -4.17
CA GLY A 96 -8.79 20.70 -5.64
C GLY A 96 -9.20 19.43 -6.39
N CYS A 97 -9.44 18.30 -5.71
CA CYS A 97 -9.94 17.09 -6.38
C CYS A 97 -11.40 17.22 -6.85
N SER A 98 -11.67 16.72 -8.05
CA SER A 98 -13.03 16.66 -8.61
C SER A 98 -13.99 15.86 -7.72
N TRP A 99 -15.27 16.25 -7.70
CA TRP A 99 -16.31 15.51 -6.96
C TRP A 99 -16.40 14.03 -7.37
N LYS A 100 -16.16 13.73 -8.66
CA LYS A 100 -16.06 12.36 -9.17
C LYS A 100 -14.95 11.57 -8.46
N MET A 101 -13.78 12.18 -8.23
CA MET A 101 -12.69 11.55 -7.49
C MET A 101 -13.06 11.35 -6.02
N ARG A 102 -13.70 12.34 -5.38
CA ARG A 102 -14.18 12.23 -3.98
C ARG A 102 -15.15 11.06 -3.80
N LEU A 103 -16.07 10.86 -4.74
CA LEU A 103 -16.96 9.69 -4.75
C LEU A 103 -16.17 8.40 -4.98
N LYS A 104 -15.24 8.36 -5.95
CA LYS A 104 -14.38 7.17 -6.17
C LYS A 104 -13.62 6.77 -4.91
N LEU A 105 -13.07 7.72 -4.15
CA LEU A 105 -12.38 7.46 -2.89
C LEU A 105 -13.34 6.96 -1.81
N ARG A 106 -14.50 7.60 -1.63
CA ARG A 106 -15.51 7.20 -0.62
C ARG A 106 -16.03 5.78 -0.86
N TYR A 107 -16.25 5.40 -2.12
CA TYR A 107 -16.75 4.08 -2.50
C TYR A 107 -15.63 3.08 -2.86
N ALA A 108 -14.35 3.46 -2.75
CA ALA A 108 -13.23 2.56 -3.04
C ALA A 108 -13.20 1.34 -2.12
N CYS A 109 -13.60 1.51 -0.86
CA CYS A 109 -13.69 0.43 0.13
C CYS A 109 -14.79 -0.61 -0.19
N LEU A 110 -15.86 -0.19 -0.88
CA LEU A 110 -16.95 -1.05 -1.33
C LEU A 110 -16.61 -1.77 -2.64
N ARG A 111 -15.67 -1.23 -3.41
CA ARG A 111 -15.19 -1.82 -4.65
C ARG A 111 -14.26 -2.99 -4.30
N ARG A 112 -14.79 -4.21 -4.33
CA ARG A 112 -13.98 -5.43 -4.27
C ARG A 112 -12.93 -5.39 -5.37
N VAL A 113 -11.68 -5.19 -4.99
CA VAL A 113 -10.55 -5.29 -5.89
C VAL A 113 -10.36 -6.77 -6.21
N ASN A 114 -10.88 -7.20 -7.36
CA ASN A 114 -10.19 -8.24 -8.11
C ASN A 114 -8.91 -7.59 -8.62
N THR A 115 -7.89 -7.44 -7.77
CA THR A 115 -6.54 -7.25 -8.29
C THR A 115 -6.24 -8.54 -9.04
N LYS A 116 -6.53 -8.57 -10.35
CA LYS A 116 -5.85 -9.51 -11.24
C LYS A 116 -4.39 -9.33 -10.86
N LYS A 117 -3.75 -10.37 -10.33
CA LYS A 117 -2.31 -10.38 -10.08
C LYS A 117 -1.70 -9.89 -11.39
N LYS A 118 -1.28 -8.62 -11.44
CA LYS A 118 -0.52 -8.11 -12.58
C LYS A 118 0.63 -9.08 -12.67
N LYS A 119 0.78 -9.80 -13.79
CA LYS A 119 1.88 -10.75 -13.98
C LYS A 119 3.13 -9.99 -13.53
N ARG A 120 3.76 -10.47 -12.46
CA ARG A 120 4.97 -9.87 -11.91
C ARG A 120 5.93 -9.83 -13.09
N LYS A 121 6.19 -8.64 -13.63
CA LYS A 121 7.23 -8.47 -14.63
C LYS A 121 8.56 -8.60 -13.89
N HIS A 122 8.94 -9.84 -13.58
CA HIS A 122 10.34 -10.18 -13.31
C HIS A 122 11.06 -10.08 -14.64
N SER A 123 11.34 -8.86 -15.07
CA SER A 123 12.27 -8.60 -16.16
C SER A 123 13.30 -7.64 -15.58
N ALA A 124 14.54 -8.14 -15.47
CA ALA A 124 15.77 -7.38 -15.22
C ALA A 124 16.15 -7.00 -13.77
N PHE A 125 16.21 -7.98 -12.85
CA PHE A 125 17.26 -7.93 -11.81
C PHE A 125 18.18 -9.14 -11.94
N GLN A 126 18.91 -9.15 -13.05
CA GLN A 126 20.14 -9.91 -13.24
C GLN A 126 21.18 -8.90 -13.76
N GLN A 127 22.34 -8.87 -13.10
CA GLN A 127 23.59 -8.20 -13.46
C GLN A 127 23.69 -6.69 -13.16
N LYS A 128 24.30 -6.35 -12.01
CA LYS A 128 25.68 -5.87 -11.94
C LYS A 128 26.20 -5.99 -10.52
#